data_AF-A0A3P6TM32-F1
#
_entry.id   AF-A0A3P6TM32-F1
#
_cell.length_a   1.000
_cell.length_b   1.000
_cell.length_c   1.000
_cell.angle_alpha   90.00
_cell.angle_beta   90.00
_cell.angle_gamma   90.00
#
_symmetry.space_group_name_H-M   'P 1'
#
loop_
_entity.id
_entity.type
_entity.pdbx_description
1 polymer ?
#
loop_
_entity_poly.entity_id
_entity_poly.type
_entity_poly.pdbx_seq_one_letter_code
_entity_poly.pdbx_strand_id
1 'polypeptide(L)'
;MSTFREGFPVGPGATLSKVYSVCPLLRNNKDKRGLALDGQLKHEDTNLASSTIMEPSTTKESLGIVVAYRVKIRAAIAGPLGGELVAELPFTLTHAKPAETPERRDRPIVSRSSEGSAGPDPLEVDLIQLNEEINDLRVDDDDLIFEDFTRLRLKGADSTEEASPSVQPPSLI
;
A
#
# COMPACT_ATOMS: atom_id res chain seq x y z
N MET A 1 -6.63 -12.10 13.97
CA MET A 1 -5.90 -13.38 14.05
C MET A 1 -6.84 -14.50 13.62
N SER A 2 -6.74 -14.96 12.39
CA SER A 2 -7.46 -16.15 11.93
C SER A 2 -6.85 -17.36 12.60
N THR A 3 -7.53 -17.93 13.59
CA THR A 3 -7.12 -19.20 14.20
C THR A 3 -7.69 -20.32 13.36
N PHE A 4 -6.84 -20.98 12.56
CA PHE A 4 -7.22 -22.23 11.92
C PHE A 4 -7.18 -23.34 12.98
N ARG A 5 -8.32 -23.99 13.25
CA ARG A 5 -8.42 -25.13 14.17
C ARG A 5 -8.95 -26.32 13.40
N GLU A 6 -8.15 -27.37 13.28
CA GLU A 6 -8.57 -28.62 12.66
C GLU A 6 -8.25 -29.76 13.63
N GLY A 7 -9.16 -30.74 13.72
CA GLY A 7 -9.04 -31.86 14.65
C GLY A 7 -8.13 -32.95 14.08
N PHE A 8 -6.82 -32.79 14.26
CA PHE A 8 -5.84 -33.83 13.88
C PHE A 8 -5.29 -34.55 15.10
N PRO A 9 -5.95 -35.63 15.57
CA PRO A 9 -5.37 -36.45 16.61
C PRO A 9 -4.13 -37.17 16.05
N VAL A 10 -2.97 -36.87 16.63
CA VAL A 10 -1.73 -37.62 16.38
C VAL A 10 -1.60 -38.69 17.47
N GLY A 11 -1.68 -39.96 17.07
CA GLY A 11 -1.58 -41.09 18.00
C GLY A 11 -0.16 -41.29 18.57
N PRO A 12 -0.01 -42.02 19.68
CA PRO A 12 1.31 -42.36 20.21
C PRO A 12 2.18 -43.08 19.16
N GLY A 13 3.41 -42.61 18.98
CA GLY A 13 4.36 -43.17 18.01
C GLY A 13 4.09 -42.79 16.55
N ALA A 14 3.06 -41.98 16.26
CA ALA A 14 2.78 -41.46 14.93
C ALA A 14 3.41 -40.08 14.70
N THR A 15 3.65 -39.75 13.43
CA THR A 15 4.15 -38.44 12.99
C THR A 15 3.17 -37.82 12.00
N LEU A 16 2.94 -36.50 12.11
CA LEU A 16 2.13 -35.73 11.17
C LEU A 16 3.01 -34.69 10.46
N SER A 17 2.95 -34.66 9.13
CA SER A 17 3.52 -33.59 8.31
C SER A 17 2.40 -32.96 7.50
N LYS A 18 2.11 -31.68 7.75
CA LYS A 18 1.06 -30.93 7.05
C LYS A 18 1.50 -29.49 6.80
N VAL A 19 1.23 -29.01 5.59
CA VAL A 19 1.47 -27.62 5.19
C VAL A 19 0.20 -26.81 5.43
N TYR A 20 0.34 -25.66 6.08
CA TYR A 20 -0.73 -24.69 6.29
C TYR A 20 -0.40 -23.39 5.56
N SER A 21 -1.41 -22.80 4.91
CA SER A 21 -1.29 -21.51 4.24
C SER A 21 -2.15 -20.48 4.95
N VAL A 22 -1.57 -19.35 5.33
CA VAL A 22 -2.24 -18.25 6.03
C VAL A 22 -1.94 -16.94 5.30
N CYS A 23 -2.97 -16.14 5.04
CA CYS A 23 -2.85 -14.83 4.42
C CYS A 23 -3.28 -13.74 5.42
N PRO A 24 -2.35 -13.00 6.04
CA PRO A 24 -2.67 -11.95 7.00
C PRO A 24 -3.21 -10.71 6.27
N LEU A 25 -4.53 -10.59 6.15
CA LEU A 25 -5.19 -9.48 5.46
C LEU A 25 -6.03 -8.62 6.41
N LEU A 26 -6.00 -7.29 6.24
CA LEU A 26 -6.83 -6.37 7.03
C LEU A 26 -8.32 -6.69 6.87
N ARG A 27 -8.77 -7.04 5.65
CA ARG A 27 -10.19 -7.37 5.37
C ARG A 27 -10.77 -8.42 6.32
N ASN A 28 -9.97 -9.37 6.79
CA ASN A 28 -10.37 -10.44 7.70
C ASN A 28 -10.24 -10.05 9.20
N ASN A 29 -9.91 -8.80 9.49
CA ASN A 29 -9.58 -8.33 10.83
C ASN A 29 -10.14 -6.92 11.13
N LYS A 30 -11.04 -6.38 10.30
CA LYS A 30 -11.61 -5.02 10.47
C LYS A 30 -12.40 -4.85 11.77
N ASP A 31 -12.93 -5.94 12.31
CA ASP A 31 -13.63 -6.02 13.60
C ASP A 31 -12.71 -5.83 14.81
N LYS A 32 -11.39 -5.97 14.63
CA LYS A 32 -10.42 -5.99 15.73
C LYS A 32 -9.83 -4.61 15.95
N ARG A 33 -9.93 -4.12 17.18
CA ARG A 33 -9.29 -2.87 17.62
C ARG A 33 -7.83 -3.11 17.99
N GLY A 34 -7.02 -2.04 17.94
CA GLY A 34 -5.62 -2.06 18.36
C GLY A 34 -4.65 -2.71 17.38
N LEU A 35 -5.07 -2.93 16.12
CA LEU A 35 -4.17 -3.35 15.05
C LEU A 35 -3.38 -2.15 14.51
N ALA A 36 -2.09 -2.35 14.26
CA ALA A 36 -1.28 -1.38 13.55
C ALA A 36 -1.64 -1.41 12.06
N LEU A 37 -2.03 -0.25 11.52
CA LEU A 37 -2.40 -0.03 10.12
C LEU A 37 -1.48 1.03 9.51
N ASP A 38 -1.32 1.01 8.19
CA ASP A 38 -0.58 2.06 7.45
C ASP A 38 -1.46 3.26 7.05
N GLY A 39 -2.72 3.27 7.50
CA GLY A 39 -3.71 4.30 7.20
C GLY A 39 -4.90 4.29 8.15
N GLN A 40 -5.94 5.04 7.82
CA GLN A 40 -7.18 5.07 8.59
C GLN A 40 -8.11 3.94 8.16
N LEU A 41 -8.74 3.25 9.11
CA LEU A 41 -9.61 2.09 8.85
C LEU A 41 -10.73 2.34 7.82
N LYS A 42 -11.16 3.60 7.67
CA LYS A 42 -12.20 4.04 6.75
C LYS A 42 -11.76 4.15 5.29
N HIS A 43 -10.47 4.14 4.98
CA HIS A 43 -9.97 4.24 3.60
C HIS A 43 -9.83 2.86 2.97
N GLU A 44 -10.13 2.77 1.68
CA GLU A 44 -10.11 1.54 0.89
C GLU A 44 -8.71 0.95 0.73
N ASP A 45 -7.72 1.81 0.57
CA ASP A 45 -6.31 1.50 0.34
C ASP A 45 -5.54 1.11 1.62
N THR A 46 -6.18 1.18 2.79
CA THR A 46 -5.52 0.90 4.07
C THR A 46 -5.28 -0.59 4.26
N ASN A 47 -4.08 -0.93 4.72
CA ASN A 47 -3.63 -2.29 5.00
C ASN A 47 -3.11 -2.44 6.44
N LEU A 48 -2.68 -3.65 6.78
CA LEU A 48 -1.90 -3.87 7.99
C LEU A 48 -0.55 -3.14 7.85
N ALA A 49 -0.06 -2.55 8.94
CA ALA A 49 1.25 -1.88 8.92
C ALA A 49 2.36 -2.89 8.57
N SER A 50 3.37 -2.46 7.81
CA SER A 50 4.55 -3.28 7.55
C SER A 50 5.38 -3.50 8.83
N SER A 51 6.20 -4.56 8.85
CA SER A 51 7.17 -4.77 9.92
C SER A 51 8.14 -3.61 10.03
N THR A 52 8.42 -3.15 11.25
CA THR A 52 9.45 -2.14 11.49
C THR A 52 10.83 -2.78 11.36
N ILE A 53 11.62 -2.30 10.40
CA ILE A 53 13.01 -2.72 10.22
C ILE A 53 13.87 -1.90 11.18
N MET A 54 14.62 -2.58 12.04
CA MET A 54 15.53 -1.94 12.99
C MET A 54 16.98 -2.19 12.56
N GLU A 55 17.71 -1.11 12.30
CA GLU A 55 19.16 -1.20 12.16
C GLU A 55 19.81 -1.32 13.56
N PRO A 56 20.93 -2.05 13.73
CA PRO A 56 21.55 -2.26 15.05
C PRO A 56 21.88 -0.98 15.83
N SER A 57 22.08 0.13 15.14
CA SER A 57 22.39 1.46 15.70
C SER A 57 21.15 2.26 16.15
N THR A 58 19.94 1.81 15.82
CA THR A 58 18.71 2.57 16.05
C THR A 58 18.08 2.26 17.41
N THR A 59 17.97 3.27 18.28
CA THR A 59 17.25 3.16 19.55
C THR A 59 15.74 3.02 19.31
N LYS A 60 15.11 2.01 19.92
CA LYS A 60 13.67 1.70 19.77
C LYS A 60 12.75 2.89 20.04
N GLU A 61 13.13 3.75 20.97
CA GLU A 61 12.35 4.89 21.44
C GLU A 61 12.16 5.96 20.34
N SER A 62 13.06 6.04 19.36
CA SER A 62 12.99 7.01 18.26
C SER A 62 11.99 6.63 17.16
N LEU A 63 11.49 5.39 17.15
CA LEU A 63 10.66 4.85 16.06
C LEU A 63 9.15 5.00 16.30
N GLY A 64 8.73 5.45 17.49
CA GLY A 64 7.33 5.52 17.86
C GLY A 64 6.71 4.14 18.02
N ILE A 65 6.00 3.65 16.99
CA ILE A 65 5.32 2.36 17.01
C ILE A 65 6.19 1.31 16.30
N VAL A 66 6.59 0.27 17.04
CA VAL A 66 7.32 -0.88 16.48
C VAL A 66 6.34 -2.01 16.19
N VAL A 67 6.26 -2.41 14.92
CA VAL A 67 5.37 -3.47 14.43
C VAL A 67 6.19 -4.71 14.11
N ALA A 68 5.80 -5.86 14.67
CA ALA A 68 6.43 -7.15 14.42
C ALA A 68 5.38 -8.25 14.27
N TYR A 69 5.63 -9.20 13.36
CA TYR A 69 4.74 -10.30 13.09
C TYR A 69 5.37 -11.65 13.46
N ARG A 70 4.52 -12.57 13.93
CA ARG A 70 4.88 -13.95 14.25
C ARG A 70 3.75 -14.90 13.86
N VAL A 71 4.12 -16.07 13.37
CA VAL A 71 3.22 -17.22 13.26
C VAL A 71 3.31 -17.99 14.57
N LYS A 72 2.17 -18.26 15.20
CA LYS A 72 2.08 -19.03 16.45
C LYS A 72 1.33 -20.33 16.19
N ILE A 73 2.00 -21.45 16.40
CA ILE A 73 1.45 -22.79 16.26
C ILE A 73 1.12 -23.29 17.67
N ARG A 74 -0.12 -23.73 17.87
CA ARG A 74 -0.60 -24.25 19.16
C ARG A 74 -1.08 -25.68 18.93
N ALA A 75 -0.46 -26.64 19.60
CA ALA A 75 -0.85 -28.05 19.58
C ALA A 75 -1.39 -28.43 20.96
N ALA A 76 -2.66 -28.84 21.02
CA ALA A 76 -3.26 -29.34 22.24
C ALA A 76 -2.87 -30.82 22.44
N ILE A 77 -2.40 -31.16 23.63
CA ILE A 77 -2.01 -32.53 23.99
C ILE A 77 -3.20 -33.18 24.69
N ALA A 78 -3.78 -34.19 24.05
CA ALA A 78 -4.88 -34.97 24.62
C ALA A 78 -4.35 -36.07 25.55
N GLY A 79 -5.12 -36.40 26.60
CA GLY A 79 -4.81 -37.48 27.54
C GLY A 79 -4.76 -37.02 29.00
N PRO A 80 -4.39 -37.91 29.95
CA PRO A 80 -4.48 -37.66 31.39
C PRO A 80 -3.62 -36.50 31.89
N LEU A 81 -2.49 -36.27 31.22
CA LEU A 81 -1.57 -35.18 31.52
C LEU A 81 -2.10 -33.82 31.03
N GLY A 82 -2.95 -33.82 29.99
CA GLY A 82 -3.40 -32.60 29.31
C GLY A 82 -2.24 -31.71 28.84
N GLY A 83 -2.56 -30.51 28.37
CA GLY A 83 -1.57 -29.45 28.12
C GLY A 83 -1.58 -28.91 26.69
N GLU A 84 -0.68 -27.95 26.47
CA GLU A 84 -0.52 -27.26 25.20
C GLU A 84 0.95 -27.02 24.90
N LEU A 85 1.36 -27.36 23.67
CA LEU A 85 2.65 -26.98 23.11
C LEU A 85 2.47 -25.77 22.21
N VAL A 86 3.36 -24.79 22.35
CA VAL A 86 3.37 -23.58 21.53
C VAL A 86 4.73 -23.41 20.88
N ALA A 87 4.72 -23.18 19.56
CA ALA A 87 5.88 -22.74 18.80
C ALA A 87 5.60 -21.40 18.13
N GLU A 88 6.61 -20.54 18.03
CA GLU A 88 6.50 -19.22 17.41
C GLU A 88 7.62 -19.01 16.39
N LEU A 89 7.27 -18.46 15.23
CA LEU A 89 8.21 -18.14 14.16
C LEU A 89 8.02 -16.67 13.74
N PRO A 90 9.01 -15.79 13.94
CA PRO A 90 8.94 -14.41 13.47
C PRO A 90 9.07 -14.32 11.95
N PHE A 91 8.43 -13.32 11.34
CA PHE A 91 8.57 -13.01 9.92
C PHE A 91 8.41 -11.51 9.64
N THR A 92 8.89 -11.08 8.47
CA THR A 92 8.77 -9.70 7.99
C THR A 92 7.62 -9.60 7.00
N LEU A 93 6.69 -8.68 7.24
CA LEU A 93 5.60 -8.34 6.32
C LEU A 93 5.88 -6.96 5.72
N THR A 94 5.94 -6.85 4.40
CA THR A 94 6.15 -5.59 3.68
C THR A 94 5.19 -5.44 2.52
N HIS A 95 5.07 -4.22 2.00
CA HIS A 95 4.45 -3.99 0.70
C HIS A 95 5.20 -4.72 -0.42
N ALA A 96 4.48 -4.99 -1.51
CA ALA A 96 5.07 -5.57 -2.71
C ALA A 96 6.12 -4.62 -3.29
N LYS A 97 7.14 -5.18 -3.93
CA LYS A 97 8.13 -4.37 -4.66
C LYS A 97 7.40 -3.55 -5.73
N PRO A 98 7.65 -2.23 -5.82
CA PRO A 98 7.13 -1.42 -6.93
C PRO A 98 7.53 -2.03 -8.27
N ALA A 99 6.69 -1.84 -9.29
CA ALA A 99 7.05 -2.19 -10.66
C ALA A 99 8.30 -1.40 -11.10
N GLU A 100 9.17 -2.02 -11.90
CA GLU A 100 10.34 -1.32 -12.45
C GLU A 100 9.85 -0.19 -13.35
N THR A 101 10.14 1.05 -12.96
CA THR A 101 9.86 2.22 -13.78
C THR A 101 10.69 2.12 -15.06
N PRO A 102 10.10 2.32 -16.25
CA PRO A 102 10.88 2.40 -17.47
C PRO A 102 11.92 3.51 -17.34
N GLU A 103 13.14 3.22 -17.78
CA GLU A 103 14.28 4.14 -17.78
C GLU A 103 13.83 5.53 -18.27
N ARG A 104 13.92 6.52 -17.39
CA ARG A 104 13.71 7.91 -17.76
C ARG A 104 14.79 8.20 -18.81
N ARG A 105 14.39 8.46 -20.05
CA ARG A 105 15.35 8.85 -21.09
C ARG A 105 15.95 10.19 -20.66
N ASP A 106 17.17 10.15 -20.12
CA ASP A 106 17.98 11.35 -19.89
C ASP A 106 18.24 11.98 -21.26
N ARG A 107 17.38 12.91 -21.69
CA ARG A 107 17.65 13.70 -22.88
C ARG A 107 18.77 14.69 -22.53
N PRO A 108 19.84 14.77 -23.35
CA PRO A 108 20.86 15.77 -23.15
C PRO A 108 20.24 17.16 -23.33
N ILE A 109 20.41 18.02 -22.33
CA ILE A 109 20.16 19.45 -22.47
C ILE A 109 21.14 19.94 -23.54
N VAL A 110 20.66 20.28 -24.73
CA VAL A 110 21.49 20.85 -25.80
C VAL A 110 21.87 22.28 -25.37
N SER A 111 23.01 22.42 -24.71
CA SER A 111 23.68 23.70 -24.50
C SER A 111 24.20 24.19 -25.85
N ARG A 112 23.51 25.13 -26.52
CA ARG A 112 24.06 25.77 -27.74
C ARG A 112 25.37 26.47 -27.38
N SER A 113 26.47 26.03 -27.98
CA SER A 113 27.76 26.69 -27.96
C SER A 113 27.68 27.99 -28.75
N SER A 114 27.84 29.13 -28.07
CA SER A 114 28.04 30.42 -28.74
C SER A 114 29.49 30.54 -29.21
N GLU A 115 29.81 30.02 -30.38
CA GLU A 115 30.98 30.50 -31.14
C GLU A 115 30.59 31.74 -31.95
N GLY A 116 31.44 32.76 -31.85
CA GLY A 116 31.07 34.15 -32.05
C GLY A 116 30.92 34.61 -33.49
N SER A 117 30.21 35.73 -33.62
CA SER A 117 30.43 36.79 -34.61
C SER A 117 29.44 37.92 -34.29
N ALA A 118 29.87 39.17 -34.46
CA ALA A 118 29.18 40.42 -34.18
C ALA A 118 27.65 40.38 -34.37
N GLY A 119 26.91 40.82 -33.36
CA GLY A 119 25.46 40.59 -33.22
C GLY A 119 24.54 41.41 -34.13
N PRO A 120 23.23 41.26 -33.91
CA PRO A 120 22.31 42.38 -33.73
C PRO A 120 21.73 42.36 -32.30
N ASP A 121 21.14 43.48 -31.87
CA ASP A 121 20.70 43.76 -30.50
C ASP A 121 20.01 42.60 -29.77
N PRO A 122 20.24 42.42 -28.45
CA PRO A 122 19.65 41.34 -27.63
C PRO A 122 18.13 41.45 -27.42
N LEU A 123 17.45 42.35 -28.15
CA LEU A 123 16.01 42.62 -28.01
C LEU A 123 15.17 42.08 -29.18
N GLU A 124 15.77 41.46 -30.19
CA GLU A 124 15.06 40.81 -31.33
C GLU A 124 15.23 39.28 -31.35
N VAL A 125 15.20 38.64 -30.17
CA VAL A 125 14.94 37.20 -30.14
C VAL A 125 13.45 37.02 -30.41
N ASP A 126 13.09 36.57 -31.60
CA ASP A 126 11.71 36.28 -31.99
C ASP A 126 11.19 35.10 -31.13
N LEU A 127 10.57 35.44 -29.99
CA LEU A 127 10.05 34.51 -28.98
C LEU A 127 9.03 33.53 -29.55
N ILE A 128 8.48 33.82 -30.72
CA ILE A 128 7.46 33.04 -31.41
C ILE A 128 8.10 31.81 -32.08
N GLN A 129 9.31 31.95 -32.65
CA GLN A 129 10.04 30.84 -33.29
C GLN A 129 10.58 29.83 -32.26
N LEU A 130 10.95 30.29 -31.07
CA LEU A 130 11.36 29.42 -29.96
C LEU A 130 10.20 28.59 -29.39
N ASN A 131 8.96 29.08 -29.51
CA ASN A 131 7.78 28.35 -29.04
C ASN A 131 7.45 27.13 -29.91
N GLU A 132 7.72 27.19 -31.22
CA GLU A 132 7.47 26.07 -32.15
C GLU A 132 8.52 24.95 -32.00
N GLU A 133 9.81 25.26 -31.90
CA GLU A 133 10.87 24.25 -31.67
C GLU A 133 10.75 23.55 -30.30
N ILE A 134 10.24 24.24 -29.28
CA ILE A 134 10.03 23.66 -27.94
C ILE A 134 8.76 22.80 -27.90
N ASN A 135 7.74 23.13 -28.69
CA ASN A 135 6.53 22.31 -28.78
C ASN A 135 6.80 20.94 -29.44
N ASP A 136 7.67 20.87 -30.44
CA ASP A 136 8.04 19.59 -31.09
C ASP A 136 8.88 18.66 -30.18
N LEU A 137 9.45 19.17 -29.08
CA LEU A 137 10.16 18.37 -28.07
C LEU A 137 9.27 17.92 -26.90
N ARG A 138 8.03 18.41 -26.81
CA ARG A 138 7.10 18.15 -25.70
C ARG A 138 6.19 16.94 -25.90
N VAL A 139 6.39 16.17 -26.97
CA VAL A 139 5.68 14.91 -27.20
C VAL A 139 6.37 13.76 -26.44
N ASP A 140 6.42 13.88 -25.12
CA ASP A 140 6.20 12.71 -24.30
C ASP A 140 4.78 12.97 -23.76
N ASP A 141 3.77 12.35 -24.39
CA ASP A 141 2.34 12.44 -24.06
C ASP A 141 2.05 11.81 -22.67
N ASP A 142 2.80 12.21 -21.65
CA ASP A 142 2.42 12.02 -20.27
C ASP A 142 1.37 13.09 -19.95
N ASP A 143 0.19 12.93 -20.55
CA ASP A 143 -0.99 13.72 -20.21
C ASP A 143 -1.18 13.66 -18.70
N LEU A 144 -1.04 14.82 -18.04
CA LEU A 144 -1.21 14.90 -16.59
C LEU A 144 -2.68 14.61 -16.26
N ILE A 145 -2.92 13.44 -15.68
CA ILE A 145 -4.22 13.08 -15.13
C ILE A 145 -4.33 13.72 -13.75
N PHE A 146 -5.25 14.68 -13.62
CA PHE A 146 -5.56 15.29 -12.34
C PHE A 146 -6.59 14.44 -11.60
N GLU A 147 -6.19 13.89 -10.46
CA GLU A 147 -7.06 13.19 -9.52
C GLU A 147 -7.06 13.91 -8.17
N ASP A 148 -8.12 13.70 -7.37
CA ASP A 148 -8.17 14.26 -6.02
C ASP A 148 -7.23 13.49 -5.08
N PHE A 149 -6.58 14.22 -4.16
CA PHE A 149 -5.77 13.63 -3.09
C PHE A 149 -6.64 12.98 -2.00
N THR A 150 -7.95 13.24 -1.99
CA THR A 150 -8.89 12.61 -1.07
C THR A 150 -8.96 11.09 -1.31
N ARG A 151 -8.51 10.31 -0.34
CA ARG A 151 -8.58 8.85 -0.41
C ARG A 151 -10.02 8.35 -0.45
N LEU A 152 -10.27 7.37 -1.32
CA LEU A 152 -11.55 6.67 -1.40
C LEU A 152 -11.87 6.00 -0.07
N ARG A 153 -13.09 6.25 0.41
CA ARG A 153 -13.61 5.61 1.63
C ARG A 153 -14.14 4.24 1.27
N LEU A 154 -13.95 3.26 2.16
CA LEU A 154 -14.69 2.02 2.09
C LEU A 154 -16.19 2.34 2.07
N LYS A 155 -16.91 1.76 1.10
CA LYS A 155 -18.37 1.68 1.17
C LYS A 155 -18.74 0.92 2.45
N GLY A 156 -19.48 1.58 3.33
CA GLY A 156 -19.72 1.13 4.69
C GLY A 156 -20.43 -0.22 4.75
N ALA A 157 -19.94 -1.10 5.62
CA ALA A 157 -20.74 -2.11 6.27
C ALA A 157 -21.33 -1.49 7.55
N ASP A 158 -22.19 -0.47 7.39
CA ASP A 158 -23.05 0.06 8.46
C ASP A 158 -24.35 0.65 7.86
N SER A 159 -25.47 0.28 8.50
CA SER A 159 -26.85 0.79 8.44
C SER A 159 -27.72 0.50 7.20
N THR A 160 -28.65 -0.44 7.40
CA THR A 160 -30.05 -0.32 6.97
C THR A 160 -30.55 1.09 7.30
N GLU A 161 -30.60 1.97 6.32
CA GLU A 161 -31.59 3.05 6.18
C GLU A 161 -31.42 3.62 4.78
N GLU A 162 -32.12 2.97 3.83
CA GLU A 162 -32.45 3.54 2.54
C GLU A 162 -33.34 4.78 2.78
N ALA A 163 -32.73 5.95 2.94
CA ALA A 163 -33.44 7.21 2.75
C ALA A 163 -33.63 7.40 1.25
N SER A 164 -34.76 6.91 0.74
CA SER A 164 -35.20 7.16 -0.63
C SER A 164 -35.23 8.67 -0.90
N PRO A 165 -34.72 9.16 -2.04
CA PRO A 165 -34.89 10.57 -2.40
C PRO A 165 -36.37 10.85 -2.67
N SER A 166 -36.97 11.74 -1.90
CA SER A 166 -38.35 12.20 -2.12
C SER A 166 -38.41 12.98 -3.43
N VAL A 167 -38.90 12.35 -4.49
CA VAL A 167 -39.29 13.04 -5.72
C VAL A 167 -40.58 13.81 -5.43
N GLN A 168 -40.51 15.14 -5.35
CA GLN A 168 -41.71 15.98 -5.37
C GLN A 168 -42.35 15.89 -6.77
N PRO A 169 -43.66 15.59 -6.90
CA PRO A 169 -44.32 15.67 -8.19
C PRO A 169 -44.56 17.15 -8.56
N PRO A 170 -44.56 17.49 -9.87
CA PRO A 170 -44.77 18.85 -10.30
C PRO A 170 -46.21 19.28 -10.00
N SER A 171 -46.36 20.48 -9.44
CA SER A 171 -47.64 21.16 -9.26
C SER A 171 -48.24 21.49 -10.63
N LEU A 172 -49.39 20.89 -10.92
CA LEU A 172 -50.24 21.26 -12.06
C LEU A 172 -50.97 22.57 -11.75
N ILE A 173 -50.94 23.50 -12.70
CA ILE A 173 -51.94 24.58 -12.85
C ILE A 173 -53.23 23.94 -13.37
#